data_AF-A0AAE0FH82-F1
#
_entry.id   AF-A0AAE0FH82-F1
#
_cell.length_a   1.000
_cell.length_b   1.000
_cell.length_c   1.000
_cell.angle_alpha   90.00
_cell.angle_beta   90.00
_cell.angle_gamma   90.00
#
_symmetry.space_group_name_H-M   'P 1'
#
loop_
_entity.id
_entity.type
_entity.pdbx_description
1 polymer ?
#
loop_
_entity_poly.entity_id
_entity_poly.type
_entity_poly.pdbx_seq_one_letter_code
_entity_poly.pdbx_strand_id
1 'polypeptide(L)' 'MLRVLEAVAHLHANSILHCDIKPENILVDDNGRALLTDFDISVDRGAQATIATSCVAGTLGLLPAPLHTASAC' A
#
# COMPACT_ATOMS: atom_id res chain seq x y z
N MET A 1 -7.34 21.28 18.69
CA MET A 1 -7.20 21.42 17.22
C MET A 1 -7.05 20.01 16.66
N LEU A 2 -7.92 19.59 15.74
CA LEU A 2 -7.90 18.23 15.18
C LEU A 2 -6.75 18.13 14.14
N ARG A 3 -5.80 17.21 14.35
CA ARG A 3 -4.54 17.13 13.59
C ARG A 3 -4.56 16.15 12.41
N VAL A 4 -5.72 15.92 11.80
CA VAL A 4 -5.86 15.01 10.65
C VAL A 4 -4.99 15.44 9.47
N LEU A 5 -4.91 16.75 9.20
CA LEU A 5 -4.07 17.28 8.13
C LEU A 5 -2.58 17.03 8.38
N GLU A 6 -2.13 17.05 9.64
CA GLU A 6 -0.74 16.71 10.00
C GLU A 6 -0.45 15.23 9.71
N ALA A 7 -1.39 14.34 10.02
CA ALA A 7 -1.26 12.90 9.73
C ALA A 7 -1.21 12.62 8.22
N VAL A 8 -2.07 13.28 7.43
CA VAL A 8 -2.06 13.16 5.96
C VAL A 8 -0.78 13.74 5.37
N ALA A 9 -0.34 14.90 5.84
CA ALA A 9 0.92 15.51 5.41
C ALA A 9 2.11 14.60 5.70
N HIS A 10 2.11 13.89 6.84
CA HIS A 10 3.13 12.92 7.18
C HIS A 10 3.16 11.74 6.20
N LEU A 11 2.01 11.17 5.81
CA LEU A 11 1.95 10.11 4.80
C LEU A 11 2.51 10.58 3.45
N HIS A 12 2.08 11.76 3.00
CA HIS A 12 2.54 12.32 1.73
C HIS A 12 4.05 12.63 1.74
N ALA A 13 4.62 13.07 2.87
CA ALA A 13 6.06 13.27 3.01
C ALA A 13 6.85 11.96 2.85
N ASN A 14 6.24 10.82 3.21
CA ASN A 14 6.78 9.48 3.00
C ASN A 14 6.37 8.86 1.66
N SER A 15 5.81 9.64 0.73
CA SER A 15 5.32 9.17 -0.58
C SER A 15 4.21 8.11 -0.52
N ILE A 16 3.47 8.03 0.59
CA ILE A 16 2.33 7.12 0.76
C ILE A 16 1.03 7.88 0.52
N LEU A 17 0.17 7.36 -0.34
CA LEU A 17 -1.21 7.82 -0.51
C LEU A 17 -2.16 6.86 0.23
N HIS A 18 -3.03 7.38 1.09
CA HIS A 18 -3.97 6.54 1.86
C HIS A 18 -5.15 6.02 1.01
N CYS A 19 -5.60 6.81 0.04
CA CYS A 19 -6.71 6.52 -0.89
C CYS A 19 -8.12 6.30 -0.30
N ASP A 20 -8.27 6.09 1.01
CA ASP A 20 -9.56 5.88 1.70
C ASP A 20 -9.72 6.74 2.98
N ILE A 21 -9.60 8.06 2.83
CA ILE A 21 -9.74 8.98 3.97
C ILE A 21 -11.23 9.19 4.26
N LYS A 22 -11.70 8.60 5.37
CA LYS A 22 -13.06 8.73 5.90
C LYS A 22 -13.04 8.74 7.43
N PRO A 23 -14.06 9.28 8.12
CA PRO A 23 -14.08 9.37 9.58
C PRO A 23 -13.90 8.03 10.29
N GLU A 24 -14.40 6.91 9.71
CA GLU A 24 -14.22 5.58 10.29
C GLU A 24 -12.75 5.13 10.35
N ASN A 25 -11.91 5.68 9.47
CA ASN A 25 -10.48 5.37 9.35
C ASN A 25 -9.59 6.41 10.06
N ILE A 26 -10.19 7.28 10.88
CA ILE A 26 -9.48 8.31 11.65
C ILE A 26 -9.72 8.05 13.14
N LEU A 27 -8.70 7.53 13.82
CA LEU A 27 -8.71 7.41 15.27
C LEU A 27 -8.20 8.72 15.88
N VAL A 28 -8.81 9.14 16.98
CA VAL A 28 -8.44 10.36 17.71
C VAL A 28 -8.21 10.01 19.17
N ASP A 29 -7.07 10.44 19.72
CA ASP A 29 -6.78 10.29 21.15
C ASP A 29 -7.34 11.46 21.99
N ASP A 30 -7.30 11.33 23.31
CA ASP A 30 -7.77 12.38 24.25
C ASP A 30 -6.98 13.69 24.14
N ASN A 31 -5.80 13.68 23.49
CA ASN A 31 -4.97 14.85 23.23
C ASN A 31 -5.26 15.50 21.87
N GLY A 32 -6.25 14.99 21.12
CA GLY A 32 -6.62 15.49 19.80
C GLY A 32 -5.63 15.12 18.68
N ARG A 33 -4.78 14.12 18.90
CA ARG A 33 -3.92 13.54 17.86
C ARG A 33 -4.72 12.59 17.01
N ALA A 34 -4.58 12.72 15.69
CA ALA A 34 -5.23 11.86 14.73
C ALA A 34 -4.27 10.77 14.24
N LEU A 35 -4.73 9.52 14.22
CA LEU A 35 -4.06 8.39 13.60
C LEU A 35 -4.93 7.90 12.43
N LEU A 36 -4.31 7.71 11.28
CA LEU A 36 -4.95 7.12 10.11
C LEU A 36 -4.81 5.60 10.18
N THR A 37 -5.87 4.87 9.84
CA THR A 37 -5.95 3.41 9.87
C THR A 37 -6.54 2.87 8.58
N ASP A 38 -6.43 1.55 8.35
CA ASP A 38 -6.93 0.87 7.15
C ASP A 38 -6.20 1.31 5.86
N PHE A 39 -5.04 0.68 5.65
CA PHE A 39 -4.15 0.95 4.51
C PHE A 39 -4.35 -0.06 3.37
N ASP A 40 -5.47 -0.79 3.34
CA ASP A 40 -5.69 -1.92 2.43
C ASP A 40 -5.63 -1.52 0.94
N ILE A 41 -5.95 -0.26 0.63
CA ILE A 41 -5.86 0.31 -0.73
C ILE A 41 -4.83 1.44 -0.86
N SER A 42 -3.94 1.57 0.12
CA SER A 42 -2.91 2.61 0.10
C SER A 42 -1.85 2.34 -0.96
N VAL A 43 -1.28 3.41 -1.50
CA VAL A 43 -0.27 3.35 -2.57
C VAL A 43 1.03 3.95 -2.07
N ASP A 44 2.07 3.12 -1.97
CA ASP A 44 3.44 3.59 -1.77
C ASP A 44 4.05 3.98 -3.13
N ARG A 45 4.33 5.28 -3.30
CA ARG A 45 4.95 5.84 -4.50
C ARG A 45 6.47 5.99 -4.35
N GLY A 46 7.01 5.80 -3.15
CA GLY A 46 8.44 5.86 -2.84
C GLY A 46 9.16 4.54 -3.11
N ALA A 47 8.45 3.42 -3.06
CA ALA A 47 8.92 2.15 -3.62
C ALA A 47 8.99 2.28 -5.15
N GLN A 48 10.19 2.54 -5.67
CA GLN A 48 10.49 2.39 -7.10
C GLN A 48 9.94 1.03 -7.53
N ALA A 49 8.94 1.05 -8.42
CA ALA A 49 8.14 -0.10 -8.80
C ALA A 49 9.04 -1.29 -9.19
N THR A 50 9.36 -2.15 -8.22
CA THR A 50 9.57 -3.55 -8.52
C THR A 50 8.18 -4.00 -8.89
N ILE A 51 7.99 -4.39 -10.15
CA ILE A 51 6.71 -4.82 -10.69
C ILE A 51 6.13 -5.89 -9.76
N ALA A 52 5.30 -5.46 -8.81
CA ALA A 52 4.43 -6.35 -8.07
C ALA A 52 3.29 -6.60 -9.04
N THR A 53 3.47 -7.65 -9.84
CA THR A 53 2.44 -8.19 -10.70
C THR A 53 1.12 -8.19 -9.93
N SER A 54 0.19 -7.40 -10.46
CA SER A 54 -1.21 -7.30 -10.07
C SER A 54 -1.74 -8.57 -9.42
N CYS A 55 -2.33 -8.41 -8.24
CA CYS A 55 -3.52 -9.12 -7.78
C CYS A 55 -3.87 -10.43 -8.52
N VAL A 56 -3.56 -11.58 -7.92
CA VAL A 56 -4.36 -12.79 -8.16
C VAL A 56 -5.49 -12.79 -7.14
N ALA A 57 -6.50 -11.95 -7.40
CA ALA A 57 -7.84 -12.12 -6.83
C ALA A 57 -8.76 -12.51 -7.99
N GLY A 58 -8.61 -13.76 -8.43
CA GLY A 58 -9.38 -14.36 -9.52
C GLY A 58 -8.68 -15.62 -10.01
N THR A 59 -9.29 -16.78 -9.77
CA THR A 59 -8.84 -18.08 -10.28
C THR A 59 -8.61 -18.03 -11.80
N LEU A 60 -7.35 -17.97 -12.26
CA LEU A 60 -6.96 -18.21 -13.65
C LEU A 60 -5.50 -18.66 -13.70
N GLY A 61 -5.27 -19.77 -14.44
CA GLY A 61 -4.09 -20.62 -14.32
C GLY A 61 -2.75 -20.00 -14.70
N LEU A 62 -1.71 -20.40 -13.94
CA LEU A 62 -0.31 -20.14 -14.25
C LEU A 62 0.42 -21.46 -14.56
N LEU A 63 0.43 -21.81 -15.85
CA LEU A 63 1.59 -22.38 -16.55
C LEU A 63 1.77 -21.50 -17.79
N PRO A 64 2.99 -21.27 -18.36
CA PRO A 64 4.28 -21.94 -18.13
C PRO A 64 5.48 -20.98 -17.96
N ALA A 65 6.62 -21.48 -17.50
CA ALA A 65 7.93 -20.82 -17.72
C ALA A 65 8.82 -21.79 -18.51
N PRO A 66 9.35 -21.42 -19.69
CA PRO A 66 10.31 -22.24 -20.42
C PRO A 66 11.70 -22.02 -19.82
N LEU A 67 12.13 -22.94 -18.95
CA LEU A 67 13.53 -23.03 -18.56
C LEU A 67 14.24 -23.96 -19.53
N HIS A 68 14.74 -23.39 -20.63
CA HIS A 68 15.68 -24.03 -21.53
C HIS A 68 17.02 -23.31 -21.41
N THR A 69 17.90 -23.81 -20.53
CA THR A 69 19.35 -23.75 -20.73
C THR A 69 20.00 -24.97 -20.09
N ALA A 70 20.73 -25.69 -20.92
CA ALA A 70 21.59 -26.84 -20.67
C ALA A 70 22.42 -26.79 -19.37
N SER A 71 22.67 -27.96 -18.78
CA SER A 71 24.01 -28.57 -18.66
C SER A 71 24.14 -29.50 -17.45
N ALA A 72 24.83 -30.61 -17.69
CA ALA A 72 25.62 -31.43 -16.79
C ALA A 72 24.96 -32.62 -16.05
N CYS A 73 25.47 -33.79 -16.45
CA CYS A 73 25.44 -35.16 -15.88
C CYS A 73 24.25 -36.05 -16.24
#